data_AF-A0A5C8M9X7-F1
#
_entry.id   AF-A0A5C8M9X7-F1
#
_cell.length_a   1.000
_cell.length_b   1.000
_cell.length_c   1.000
_cell.angle_alpha   90.00
_cell.angle_beta   90.00
_cell.angle_gamma   90.00
#
_symmetry.space_group_name_H-M   'P 1'
#
loop_
_entity.id
_entity.type
_entity.pdbx_description
1 polymer ?
#
loop_
_entity_poly.entity_id
_entity_poly.type
_entity_poly.pdbx_seq_one_letter_code
_entity_poly.pdbx_strand_id
1 'polypeptide(L)'
;EMNIATGTDWRAFTSEEIDLIIEATGKQEVLDEIRKHCSPNTIVVPGTVAHIMAELVEEKEMLIAKLKSETTRRGLIFNSAHDGMIVVDEFAYITDINNSAAEMIEVDKEEVIGKHILEVIPTS
;
A
#
# COMPACT_ATOMS: atom_id res chain seq x y z
N GLU A 1 -21.66 14.12 -19.56
CA GLU A 1 -21.82 14.72 -18.22
C GLU A 1 -22.14 13.60 -17.24
N MET A 2 -21.61 13.63 -16.02
CA MET A 2 -21.60 12.48 -15.09
C MET A 2 -22.96 12.13 -14.44
N ASN A 3 -24.08 12.67 -14.94
CA ASN A 3 -25.44 12.49 -14.37
C ASN A 3 -25.52 12.76 -12.85
N ILE A 4 -24.76 13.75 -12.38
CA ILE A 4 -24.74 14.17 -10.97
C ILE A 4 -25.75 15.30 -10.80
N ALA A 5 -26.65 15.14 -9.83
CA ALA A 5 -27.60 16.20 -9.47
C ALA A 5 -26.83 17.37 -8.84
N THR A 6 -27.09 18.58 -9.33
CA THR A 6 -26.43 19.81 -8.85
C THR A 6 -27.45 20.89 -8.59
N GLY A 7 -27.15 21.78 -7.66
CA GLY A 7 -28.00 22.91 -7.32
C GLY A 7 -27.23 23.94 -6.52
N THR A 8 -27.79 25.14 -6.39
CA THR A 8 -27.17 26.25 -5.64
C THR A 8 -27.59 26.30 -4.18
N ASP A 9 -28.64 25.56 -3.81
CA ASP A 9 -29.09 25.39 -2.43
C ASP A 9 -29.06 23.91 -2.06
N TRP A 10 -28.19 23.56 -1.12
CA TRP A 10 -28.04 22.18 -0.64
C TRP A 10 -29.30 21.69 0.09
N ARG A 11 -30.15 22.60 0.62
CA ARG A 11 -31.38 22.23 1.33
C ARG A 11 -32.37 21.51 0.43
N ALA A 12 -32.33 21.75 -0.88
CA ALA A 12 -33.15 21.04 -1.86
C ALA A 12 -32.82 19.53 -1.97
N PHE A 13 -31.65 19.12 -1.47
CA PHE A 13 -31.17 17.73 -1.51
C PHE A 13 -31.35 16.98 -0.18
N THR A 14 -31.88 17.65 0.85
CA THR A 14 -32.04 17.06 2.20
C THR A 14 -33.13 16.00 2.32
N SER A 15 -34.00 15.87 1.31
CA SER A 15 -35.05 14.86 1.26
C SER A 15 -34.55 13.47 0.87
N GLU A 16 -33.31 13.35 0.41
CA GLU A 16 -32.69 12.06 0.09
C GLU A 16 -32.02 11.46 1.34
N GLU A 17 -31.99 10.14 1.45
CA GLU A 17 -31.22 9.46 2.48
C GLU A 17 -29.73 9.55 2.12
N ILE A 18 -29.04 10.50 2.75
CA ILE A 18 -27.61 10.76 2.50
C ILE A 18 -26.78 10.17 3.64
N ASP A 19 -25.85 9.28 3.31
CA ASP A 19 -24.93 8.68 4.28
C ASP A 19 -23.76 9.60 4.63
N LEU A 20 -23.28 10.40 3.68
CA LEU A 20 -22.07 11.23 3.82
C LEU A 20 -22.25 12.60 3.16
N ILE A 21 -21.93 13.66 3.91
CA ILE A 21 -21.84 15.04 3.41
C ILE A 21 -20.43 15.55 3.63
N ILE A 22 -19.82 16.10 2.59
CA ILE A 22 -18.56 16.83 2.69
C ILE A 22 -18.85 18.33 2.64
N GLU A 23 -18.61 19.02 3.75
CA GLU A 23 -18.79 20.47 3.84
C GLU A 23 -17.53 21.17 3.32
N ALA A 24 -17.55 21.64 2.09
CA ALA A 24 -16.39 22.26 1.43
C ALA A 24 -16.45 23.80 1.35
N THR A 25 -17.38 24.44 2.08
CA THR A 25 -17.52 25.91 2.10
C THR A 25 -16.53 26.60 3.04
N GLY A 26 -16.01 25.86 4.03
CA GLY A 26 -15.06 26.36 5.03
C GLY A 26 -15.69 27.28 6.08
N LYS A 27 -17.03 27.37 6.13
CA LYS A 27 -17.77 28.20 7.08
C LYS A 27 -18.36 27.34 8.18
N GLN A 28 -17.96 27.59 9.43
CA GLN A 28 -18.47 26.87 10.60
C GLN A 28 -20.01 26.93 10.72
N GLU A 29 -20.61 28.06 10.37
CA GLU A 29 -22.06 28.25 10.39
C GLU A 29 -22.79 27.25 9.46
N VAL A 30 -22.22 26.98 8.29
CA VAL A 30 -22.78 26.02 7.33
C VAL A 30 -22.66 24.59 7.85
N LEU A 31 -21.49 24.24 8.42
CA LEU A 31 -21.28 22.93 9.04
C LEU A 31 -22.28 22.67 10.18
N ASP A 32 -22.46 23.66 11.05
CA ASP A 32 -23.40 23.56 12.17
C ASP A 32 -24.85 23.49 11.70
N GLU A 33 -25.19 24.19 10.61
CA GLU A 33 -26.52 24.13 10.01
C GLU A 33 -26.81 22.76 9.41
N ILE A 34 -25.87 22.19 8.65
CA ILE A 34 -26.00 20.84 8.08
C ILE A 34 -26.20 19.81 9.19
N ARG A 35 -25.38 19.85 10.24
CA ARG A 35 -25.49 18.92 11.39
C ARG A 35 -26.83 18.98 12.11
N LYS A 36 -27.52 20.14 12.10
CA LYS A 36 -28.83 20.31 12.74
C LYS A 36 -29.99 19.80 11.89
N HIS A 37 -29.86 19.84 10.56
CA HIS A 37 -30.95 19.52 9.64
C HIS A 37 -30.83 18.13 9.01
N CYS A 38 -29.64 17.52 9.04
CA CYS A 38 -29.42 16.20 8.49
C CYS A 38 -29.88 15.08 9.43
N SER A 39 -30.12 13.91 8.84
CA SER A 39 -30.48 12.69 9.57
C SER A 39 -29.41 12.34 10.61
N PRO A 40 -29.79 11.76 11.77
CA PRO A 40 -28.83 11.27 12.76
C PRO A 40 -27.79 10.27 12.21
N ASN A 41 -28.10 9.58 11.11
CA ASN A 41 -27.21 8.61 10.48
C ASN A 41 -26.26 9.23 9.43
N THR A 42 -26.45 10.51 9.08
CA THR A 42 -25.61 11.20 8.10
C THR A 42 -24.27 11.61 8.73
N ILE A 43 -23.17 11.18 8.15
CA ILE A 43 -21.83 11.61 8.54
C ILE A 43 -21.51 12.94 7.85
N VAL A 44 -21.18 13.97 8.63
CA VAL A 44 -20.78 15.28 8.08
C VAL A 44 -19.29 15.50 8.31
N VAL A 45 -18.53 15.53 7.22
CA VAL A 45 -17.07 15.68 7.21
C VAL A 45 -16.70 17.07 6.71
N PRO A 46 -15.97 17.88 7.50
CA PRO A 46 -15.41 19.14 7.01
C PRO A 46 -14.42 18.89 5.87
N GLY A 47 -14.42 19.75 4.86
CA GLY A 47 -13.54 19.66 3.70
C GLY A 47 -12.05 19.68 4.08
N THR A 48 -11.70 20.32 5.19
CA THR A 48 -10.34 20.29 5.75
C THR A 48 -9.92 18.88 6.19
N VAL A 49 -10.82 18.11 6.80
CA VAL A 49 -10.57 16.72 7.20
C VAL A 49 -10.48 15.83 5.97
N ALA A 50 -11.37 16.01 4.99
CA ALA A 50 -11.31 15.28 3.73
C ALA A 50 -10.00 15.55 2.97
N HIS A 51 -9.53 16.80 2.98
CA HIS A 51 -8.26 17.19 2.38
C HIS A 51 -7.06 16.52 3.05
N ILE A 52 -6.97 16.59 4.39
CA ILE A 52 -5.91 15.90 5.14
C ILE A 52 -5.92 14.40 4.84
N MET A 53 -7.11 13.77 4.81
CA MET A 53 -7.22 12.36 4.47
C MET A 53 -6.73 12.05 3.05
N ALA A 54 -7.06 12.91 2.07
CA ALA A 54 -6.57 12.76 0.71
C ALA A 54 -5.04 12.88 0.63
N GLU A 55 -4.45 13.88 1.30
CA GLU A 55 -2.99 14.06 1.37
C GLU A 55 -2.31 12.84 2.02
N LEU A 56 -2.87 12.32 3.12
CA LEU A 56 -2.34 11.12 3.78
C LEU A 56 -2.44 9.87 2.89
N VAL A 57 -3.51 9.73 2.12
CA VAL A 57 -3.66 8.62 1.17
C VAL A 57 -2.61 8.71 0.07
N GLU A 58 -2.41 9.90 -0.50
CA GLU A 58 -1.40 10.14 -1.54
C GLU A 58 0.03 9.87 -1.03
N GLU A 59 0.37 10.37 0.16
CA GLU A 59 1.67 10.11 0.79
C GLU A 59 1.89 8.62 1.02
N LYS A 60 0.88 7.90 1.52
CA LYS A 60 0.93 6.45 1.74
C LYS A 60 1.19 5.72 0.42
N GLU A 61 0.49 6.08 -0.66
CA GLU A 61 0.68 5.45 -1.97
C GLU A 61 2.09 5.69 -2.53
N MET A 62 2.63 6.90 -2.37
CA MET A 62 4.01 7.22 -2.75
C MET A 62 5.03 6.36 -1.98
N LEU A 63 4.84 6.21 -0.67
CA LEU A 63 5.72 5.38 0.17
C LEU A 63 5.66 3.90 -0.22
N ILE A 64 4.45 3.37 -0.48
CA ILE A 64 4.27 1.99 -0.96
C ILE A 64 4.99 1.79 -2.30
N ALA A 65 4.82 2.72 -3.24
CA ALA A 65 5.49 2.66 -4.54
C ALA A 65 7.01 2.66 -4.39
N LYS A 66 7.55 3.51 -3.51
CA LYS A 66 8.98 3.57 -3.21
C LYS A 66 9.51 2.27 -2.59
N LEU A 67 8.83 1.72 -1.59
CA LEU A 67 9.21 0.44 -0.96
C LEU A 67 9.21 -0.71 -1.97
N LYS A 68 8.19 -0.75 -2.84
CA LYS A 68 8.10 -1.75 -3.90
C LYS A 68 9.28 -1.62 -4.88
N SER A 69 9.59 -0.40 -5.32
CA SER A 69 10.72 -0.14 -6.21
C SER A 69 12.06 -0.55 -5.59
N GLU A 70 12.31 -0.21 -4.32
CA GLU A 70 13.51 -0.63 -3.59
C GLU A 70 13.61 -2.16 -3.47
N THR A 71 12.51 -2.83 -3.12
CA THR A 71 12.46 -4.29 -3.00
C THR A 71 12.75 -4.97 -4.34
N THR A 72 12.10 -4.51 -5.42
CA THR A 72 12.35 -5.00 -6.77
C THR A 72 13.80 -4.76 -7.18
N ARG A 73 14.35 -3.57 -6.92
CA ARG A 73 15.74 -3.25 -7.24
C ARG A 73 16.73 -4.16 -6.50
N ARG A 74 16.51 -4.42 -5.21
CA ARG A 74 17.34 -5.36 -4.44
C ARG A 74 17.27 -6.77 -5.01
N GLY A 75 16.08 -7.26 -5.34
CA GLY A 75 15.91 -8.58 -5.98
C GLY A 75 16.59 -8.68 -7.34
N LEU A 76 16.52 -7.61 -8.16
CA LEU A 76 17.23 -7.55 -9.44
C LEU A 76 18.74 -7.57 -9.25
N ILE A 77 19.29 -6.77 -8.32
CA ILE A 77 20.74 -6.79 -8.04
C ILE A 77 21.18 -8.18 -7.60
N PHE A 78 20.45 -8.80 -6.67
CA PHE A 78 20.74 -10.14 -6.16
C PHE A 78 20.73 -11.20 -7.27
N ASN A 79 19.73 -11.18 -8.16
CA ASN A 79 19.61 -12.15 -9.26
C ASN A 79 20.44 -11.82 -10.50
N SER A 80 20.86 -10.57 -10.70
CA SER A 80 21.68 -10.16 -11.84
C SER A 80 23.18 -10.29 -11.60
N ALA A 81 23.59 -10.51 -10.34
CA ALA A 81 24.98 -10.78 -10.01
C ALA A 81 25.44 -12.04 -10.75
N HIS A 82 26.59 -11.93 -11.44
CA HIS A 82 27.22 -13.07 -12.11
C HIS A 82 27.90 -14.01 -11.11
N ASP A 83 28.18 -13.52 -9.90
CA ASP A 83 28.65 -14.33 -8.80
C ASP A 83 27.47 -15.10 -8.18
N GLY A 84 27.69 -16.38 -7.88
CA GLY A 84 26.73 -17.19 -7.13
C GLY A 84 26.60 -16.67 -5.70
N MET A 85 25.40 -16.25 -5.31
CA MET A 85 25.09 -15.76 -3.97
C MET A 85 24.14 -16.70 -3.23
N ILE A 86 24.55 -17.14 -2.05
CA ILE A 86 23.72 -17.91 -1.11
C ILE A 86 23.67 -17.13 0.21
N VAL A 87 22.47 -16.96 0.74
CA VAL A 87 22.22 -16.32 2.03
C VAL A 87 21.85 -17.40 3.03
N VAL A 88 22.49 -17.39 4.19
CA VAL A 88 22.23 -18.34 5.28
C VAL A 88 21.89 -17.61 6.58
N ASP A 89 21.18 -18.27 7.48
CA ASP A 89 20.96 -17.80 8.84
C ASP A 89 22.18 -18.06 9.76
N GLU A 90 22.04 -17.69 11.04
CA GLU A 90 23.07 -17.86 12.08
C GLU A 90 23.43 -19.33 12.38
N PHE A 91 22.59 -20.29 11.96
CA PHE A 91 22.80 -21.73 12.10
C PHE A 91 23.18 -22.39 10.76
N ALA A 92 23.50 -21.58 9.75
CA ALA A 92 23.92 -21.99 8.41
C ALA A 92 22.84 -22.73 7.58
N TYR A 93 21.55 -22.52 7.88
CA TYR A 93 20.46 -22.92 7.00
C TYR A 93 20.24 -21.89 5.90
N ILE A 94 20.03 -22.35 4.66
CA ILE A 94 19.85 -21.49 3.50
C ILE A 94 18.51 -20.75 3.60
N THR A 95 18.56 -19.43 3.59
CA THR A 95 17.38 -18.55 3.60
C THR A 95 17.05 -17.98 2.23
N ASP A 96 18.05 -17.82 1.36
CA ASP A 96 17.86 -17.36 -0.02
C ASP A 96 19.02 -17.79 -0.92
N ILE A 97 18.77 -17.89 -2.22
CA ILE A 97 19.76 -18.21 -3.25
C ILE A 97 19.40 -17.46 -4.54
N ASN A 98 20.41 -16.88 -5.21
CA ASN A 98 20.21 -16.21 -6.49
C ASN A 98 20.25 -17.20 -7.67
N ASN A 99 19.73 -16.78 -8.83
CA ASN A 99 19.67 -17.63 -10.01
C ASN A 99 21.06 -18.15 -10.42
N SER A 100 22.09 -17.31 -10.34
CA SER A 100 23.44 -17.70 -10.74
C SER A 100 24.01 -18.82 -9.86
N ALA A 101 23.83 -18.77 -8.53
CA ALA A 101 24.24 -19.85 -7.64
C ALA A 101 23.43 -21.12 -7.89
N ALA A 102 22.11 -21.01 -8.05
CA ALA A 102 21.25 -22.16 -8.33
C ALA A 102 21.65 -22.87 -9.64
N GLU A 103 21.97 -22.11 -10.68
CA GLU A 103 22.50 -22.64 -11.95
C GLU A 103 23.89 -23.27 -11.78
N MET A 104 24.80 -22.63 -11.04
CA MET A 104 26.17 -23.13 -10.83
C MET A 104 26.20 -24.46 -10.07
N ILE A 105 25.30 -24.65 -9.11
CA ILE A 105 25.23 -25.87 -8.29
C ILE A 105 24.15 -26.85 -8.78
N GLU A 106 23.46 -26.52 -9.88
CA GLU A 106 22.41 -27.32 -10.52
C GLU A 106 21.30 -27.77 -9.55
N VAL A 107 20.78 -26.83 -8.75
CA VAL A 107 19.67 -27.10 -7.81
C VAL A 107 18.50 -26.16 -8.06
N ASP A 108 17.31 -26.67 -7.74
CA ASP A 108 16.12 -25.83 -7.64
C ASP A 108 16.13 -25.03 -6.34
N LYS A 109 15.86 -23.73 -6.46
CA LYS A 109 15.83 -22.79 -5.33
C LYS A 109 14.93 -23.30 -4.20
N GLU A 110 13.72 -23.71 -4.55
CA GLU A 110 12.71 -24.17 -3.60
C GLU A 110 13.11 -25.44 -2.85
N GLU A 111 13.99 -26.25 -3.43
CA GLU A 111 14.46 -27.50 -2.81
C GLU A 111 15.59 -27.28 -1.80
N VAL A 112 16.30 -26.16 -1.88
CA VAL A 112 17.46 -25.87 -1.02
C VAL A 112 17.15 -24.92 0.12
N ILE A 113 16.08 -24.12 0.04
CA ILE A 113 15.65 -23.26 1.15
C ILE A 113 15.35 -24.13 2.38
N GLY A 114 15.93 -23.76 3.52
CA GLY A 114 15.77 -24.45 4.80
C GLY A 114 16.67 -25.67 4.99
N LYS A 115 17.49 -26.05 4.00
CA LYS A 115 18.55 -27.06 4.18
C LYS A 115 19.81 -26.42 4.74
N HIS A 116 20.59 -27.21 5.47
CA HIS A 116 21.90 -26.76 5.95
C HIS A 116 22.86 -26.64 4.77
N ILE A 117 23.66 -25.57 4.69
CA ILE A 117 24.51 -25.27 3.53
C ILE A 117 25.44 -26.42 3.15
N LEU A 118 25.97 -27.16 4.13
CA LEU A 118 26.87 -28.30 3.90
C LEU A 118 26.19 -29.54 3.30
N GLU A 119 24.86 -29.63 3.36
CA GLU A 119 24.12 -30.70 2.66
C GLU A 119 24.05 -30.44 1.16
N VAL A 120 24.09 -29.16 0.76
CA VAL A 120 24.03 -28.72 -0.64
C VAL A 120 25.44 -28.57 -1.22
N ILE A 121 26.37 -27.99 -0.46
CA ILE A 121 27.77 -27.80 -0.84
C ILE A 121 28.66 -28.51 0.19
N PRO A 122 28.95 -29.81 0.02
CA PRO A 122 29.83 -30.53 0.92
C PRO A 122 31.27 -30.03 0.79
N THR A 123 31.95 -29.83 1.92
CA THR A 123 33.39 -29.55 1.95
C THR A 123 34.16 -30.77 1.46
N SER A 124 35.06 -30.58 0.48
CA SER A 124 35.98 -31.60 -0.04
C SER A 124 36.92 -32.17 1.01
#